data_AF-A0A0S3RWV1-F1
#
_entry.id   AF-A0A0S3RWV1-F1
#
_cell.length_a   1.000
_cell.length_b   1.000
_cell.length_c   1.000
_cell.angle_alpha   90.00
_cell.angle_beta   90.00
_cell.angle_gamma   90.00
#
_symmetry.space_group_name_H-M   'P 1'
#
loop_
_entity.id
_entity.type
_entity.pdbx_description
1 polymer ?
#
loop_
_entity_poly.entity_id
_entity_poly.type
_entity_poly.pdbx_seq_one_letter_code
_entity_poly.pdbx_strand_id
1 'polypeptide(L)'
;MEQSVLECLGVEIIGVMSPVSICMFLVVLLVYALSSPSSSAATITTAANLVYAENPADSPAEKFEGALLNAVVFVGLIALVTFLLVLLYYYNCTAFLRHYTRFSAFFVLASMGGSILLSLLQRFSIPLDAAAIIAFEHFVGIRRMSFLPEELWRRILEIGIESSGFSYKDLCCVSISCRRLHRLSSEDLLWNRLLSADYPQPHPSSSTSSKSLYKLRFERDKERRIAAHRRAVLRKESQIAEHSRKLREIQTRVAQETATATQTAQDLSNLRRARQAFVALNVWQPEVVRSRQKQMVEQSAVPAECRIHALEMELKLCKQQIAGLELFYKDEKRRLDTAKEELASMKYHPMEERKTISQRDNKHVKRKKLKICNS
;
A
#
# COMPACT_ATOMS: atom_id res chain seq x y z
N MET A 1 -19.89 18.29 -49.39
CA MET A 1 -19.73 19.33 -48.36
C MET A 1 -18.27 19.65 -48.33
N GLU A 2 -17.84 20.64 -49.11
CA GLU A 2 -16.43 21.02 -49.21
C GLU A 2 -16.02 21.67 -47.90
N GLN A 3 -14.98 21.15 -47.26
CA GLN A 3 -14.42 21.77 -46.07
C GLN A 3 -13.87 23.15 -46.48
N SER A 4 -14.38 24.20 -45.84
CA SER A 4 -13.94 25.57 -46.09
C SER A 4 -12.42 25.65 -45.92
N VAL A 5 -11.73 26.35 -46.82
CA VAL A 5 -10.26 26.56 -46.80
C VAL A 5 -9.78 27.05 -45.43
N LEU A 6 -10.63 27.80 -44.71
CA LEU A 6 -10.38 28.27 -43.35
C LEU A 6 -10.24 27.13 -42.32
N GLU A 7 -11.02 26.05 -42.44
CA GLU A 7 -10.90 24.88 -41.57
C GLU A 7 -9.63 24.07 -41.88
N CYS A 8 -9.26 23.93 -43.16
CA CYS A 8 -8.02 23.26 -43.56
C CYS A 8 -6.78 24.01 -43.04
N LEU A 9 -6.75 25.34 -43.23
CA LEU A 9 -5.70 26.20 -42.68
C LEU A 9 -5.69 26.19 -41.14
N GLY A 10 -6.87 26.16 -40.50
CA GLY A 10 -6.98 26.06 -39.05
C GLY A 10 -6.38 24.77 -38.50
N VAL A 11 -6.58 23.62 -39.17
CA VAL A 11 -6.01 22.32 -38.78
C VAL A 11 -4.50 22.27 -39.03
N GLU A 12 -4.01 22.85 -40.11
CA GLU A 12 -2.55 22.94 -40.37
C GLU A 12 -1.86 23.84 -39.34
N ILE A 13 -2.45 25.00 -39.04
CA ILE A 13 -1.93 25.92 -38.03
C ILE A 13 -1.96 25.26 -36.65
N ILE A 14 -3.06 24.60 -36.25
CA ILE A 14 -3.11 23.92 -34.94
C ILE A 14 -2.09 22.78 -34.86
N GLY A 15 -1.86 22.07 -35.97
CA GLY A 15 -0.87 20.99 -36.07
C GLY A 15 0.57 21.46 -35.86
N VAL A 16 0.89 22.69 -36.29
CA VAL A 16 2.20 23.30 -36.07
C VAL A 16 2.29 23.98 -34.70
N MET A 17 1.26 24.72 -34.29
CA MET A 17 1.31 25.51 -33.07
C MET A 17 1.26 24.66 -31.80
N SER A 18 0.53 23.53 -31.80
CA SER A 18 0.40 22.66 -30.64
C SER A 18 1.74 22.11 -30.11
N PRO A 19 2.59 21.44 -30.91
CA PRO A 19 3.86 20.90 -30.41
C PRO A 19 4.83 21.99 -29.96
N VAL A 20 4.85 23.14 -30.65
CA VAL A 20 5.71 24.28 -30.28
C VAL A 20 5.29 24.87 -28.94
N SER A 21 3.98 25.04 -28.72
CA SER A 21 3.43 25.59 -27.48
C SER A 21 3.68 24.65 -26.29
N ILE A 22 3.50 23.34 -26.48
CA ILE A 22 3.80 22.33 -25.47
C ILE A 22 5.29 22.33 -25.14
N CYS A 23 6.16 22.37 -26.15
CA CYS A 23 7.61 22.41 -25.93
C CYS A 23 8.02 23.65 -25.13
N MET A 24 7.54 24.84 -25.52
CA MET A 24 7.83 26.08 -24.79
C MET A 24 7.30 26.05 -23.36
N PHE A 25 6.08 25.54 -23.13
CA PHE A 25 5.53 25.40 -21.79
C PHE A 25 6.36 24.45 -20.91
N LEU A 26 6.77 23.30 -21.43
CA LEU A 26 7.61 22.34 -20.71
C LEU A 26 8.98 22.93 -20.38
N VAL A 27 9.58 23.70 -21.29
CA VAL A 27 10.86 24.39 -21.04
C VAL A 27 10.71 25.42 -19.91
N VAL A 28 9.66 26.23 -19.92
CA VAL A 28 9.41 27.21 -18.84
C VAL A 28 9.23 26.51 -17.49
N LEU A 29 8.43 25.44 -17.44
CA LEU A 29 8.24 24.63 -16.24
C LEU A 29 9.57 24.04 -15.75
N LEU A 30 10.38 23.51 -16.67
CA LEU A 30 11.69 22.94 -16.38
C LEU A 30 12.66 23.98 -15.79
N VAL A 31 12.76 25.16 -16.40
CA VAL A 31 13.60 26.26 -15.92
C VAL A 31 13.13 26.71 -14.54
N TYR A 32 11.82 26.83 -14.32
CA TYR A 32 11.26 27.18 -13.01
C TYR A 32 11.59 26.11 -11.96
N ALA A 33 11.44 24.83 -12.31
CA ALA A 33 11.71 23.70 -11.45
C ALA A 33 13.20 23.48 -11.17
N LEU A 34 14.12 23.99 -11.99
CA LEU A 34 15.58 23.82 -11.81
C LEU A 34 16.29 25.08 -11.34
N SER A 35 15.67 26.26 -11.44
CA SER A 35 16.24 27.50 -10.91
C SER A 35 16.34 27.41 -9.38
N SER A 36 17.56 27.42 -8.87
CA SER A 36 17.90 27.57 -7.45
C SER A 36 18.69 28.87 -7.30
N PRO A 37 18.40 29.72 -6.29
CA PRO A 37 19.02 31.05 -6.14
C PRO A 37 20.50 31.04 -5.71
N SER A 38 21.13 29.87 -5.56
CA SER A 38 22.46 29.75 -4.92
C SER A 38 23.40 28.76 -5.61
N SER A 39 23.13 28.37 -6.85
CA SER A 39 24.06 27.54 -7.63
C SER A 39 25.03 28.44 -8.40
N SER A 40 26.24 28.59 -7.89
CA SER A 40 27.38 29.13 -8.65
C SER A 40 27.48 28.36 -9.97
N ALA A 41 27.12 28.99 -11.07
CA ALA A 41 27.13 28.39 -12.38
C ALA A 41 28.57 28.00 -12.74
N ALA A 42 28.90 26.72 -12.65
CA ALA A 42 30.09 26.21 -13.32
C ALA A 42 29.88 26.46 -14.81
N THR A 43 30.69 27.34 -15.41
CA THR A 43 30.60 27.69 -16.82
C THR A 43 30.95 26.46 -17.65
N ILE A 44 29.92 25.74 -18.11
CA ILE A 44 30.10 24.58 -18.99
C ILE A 44 30.58 25.10 -20.34
N THR A 45 31.77 24.66 -20.77
CA THR A 45 32.29 24.92 -22.10
C THR A 45 31.41 24.22 -23.13
N THR A 46 30.55 24.99 -23.78
CA THR A 46 29.69 24.53 -24.87
C THR A 46 30.21 25.07 -26.20
N ALA A 47 29.73 24.53 -27.32
CA ALA A 47 30.09 25.02 -28.66
C ALA A 47 29.79 26.52 -28.86
N ALA A 48 28.90 27.10 -28.04
CA ALA A 48 28.57 28.53 -28.05
C ALA A 48 29.65 29.42 -27.39
N ASN A 49 30.46 28.89 -26.46
CA ASN A 49 31.52 29.62 -25.76
C ASN A 49 32.90 28.99 -26.04
N LEU A 50 33.08 28.43 -27.24
CA LEU A 50 34.26 27.64 -27.58
C LEU A 50 35.55 28.48 -27.61
N VAL A 51 35.46 29.76 -27.99
CA VAL A 51 36.64 30.61 -28.21
C VAL A 51 36.82 31.65 -27.10
N TYR A 52 35.73 32.21 -26.60
CA TYR A 52 35.76 33.18 -25.52
C TYR A 52 34.83 32.76 -24.37
N ALA A 53 35.40 32.63 -23.17
CA ALA A 53 34.68 32.41 -21.94
C ALA A 53 34.60 33.74 -21.18
N GLU A 54 33.39 34.29 -21.05
CA GLU A 54 33.18 35.61 -20.45
C GLU A 54 33.61 35.62 -18.97
N ASN A 55 34.46 36.58 -18.61
CA ASN A 55 34.84 36.86 -17.23
C ASN A 55 34.14 38.15 -16.75
N PRO A 56 33.55 38.18 -15.54
CA PRO A 56 32.91 39.39 -15.01
C PRO A 56 33.82 40.63 -14.88
N ALA A 57 35.14 40.50 -15.00
CA ALA A 57 36.10 41.61 -14.92
C ALA A 57 36.39 42.31 -16.26
N ASP A 58 35.94 41.78 -17.39
CA ASP A 58 36.34 42.25 -18.73
C ASP A 58 35.56 43.48 -19.18
N SER A 59 36.19 44.30 -20.05
CA SER A 59 35.58 45.51 -20.57
C SER A 59 34.38 45.21 -21.50
N PRO A 60 33.38 46.11 -21.63
CA PRO A 60 32.23 45.87 -22.51
C PRO A 60 32.61 45.69 -23.98
N ALA A 61 33.74 46.27 -24.41
CA ALA A 61 34.27 46.09 -25.77
C ALA A 61 34.81 44.67 -26.00
N GLU A 62 35.58 44.13 -25.04
CA GLU A 62 36.11 42.75 -25.11
C GLU A 62 35.00 41.71 -25.04
N LYS A 63 33.96 41.96 -24.23
CA LYS A 63 32.77 41.10 -24.19
C LYS A 63 32.03 41.08 -25.53
N PHE A 64 31.91 42.24 -26.19
CA PHE A 64 31.26 42.34 -27.49
C PHE A 64 32.07 41.63 -28.58
N GLU A 65 33.39 41.85 -28.61
CA GLU A 65 34.28 41.21 -29.58
C GLU A 65 34.33 39.69 -29.38
N GLY A 66 34.44 39.24 -28.13
CA GLY A 66 34.42 37.81 -27.78
C GLY A 66 33.10 37.12 -28.13
N ALA A 67 31.96 37.78 -27.89
CA ALA A 67 30.64 37.27 -28.28
C ALA A 67 30.47 37.19 -29.80
N LEU A 68 30.93 38.21 -30.54
CA LEU A 68 30.89 38.24 -32.00
C LEU A 68 31.73 37.11 -32.59
N LEU A 69 32.93 36.89 -32.06
CA LEU A 69 33.82 35.83 -32.51
C LEU A 69 33.22 34.43 -32.23
N ASN A 70 32.70 34.21 -31.02
CA ASN A 70 31.98 32.98 -30.68
C ASN A 70 30.82 32.71 -31.65
N ALA A 71 30.01 33.74 -31.97
CA ALA A 71 28.88 33.59 -32.89
C ALA A 71 29.33 33.21 -34.30
N VAL A 72 30.37 33.85 -34.84
CA VAL A 72 30.91 33.56 -36.18
C VAL A 72 31.46 32.13 -36.24
N VAL A 73 32.23 31.71 -35.24
CA VAL A 73 32.81 30.35 -35.19
C VAL A 73 31.72 29.29 -35.05
N PHE A 74 30.70 29.55 -34.24
CA PHE A 74 29.55 28.66 -34.09
C PHE A 74 28.78 28.48 -35.40
N VAL A 75 28.45 29.59 -36.09
CA VAL A 75 27.76 29.55 -37.39
C VAL A 75 28.62 28.85 -38.45
N GLY A 76 29.92 29.16 -38.50
CA GLY A 76 30.86 28.54 -39.43
C GLY A 76 30.97 27.03 -39.23
N LEU A 77 31.05 26.57 -37.98
CA LEU A 77 31.08 25.14 -37.65
C LEU A 77 29.79 24.45 -38.07
N ILE A 78 28.63 25.03 -37.76
CA ILE A 78 27.34 24.46 -38.18
C ILE A 78 27.26 24.37 -39.70
N ALA A 79 27.63 25.44 -40.42
CA ALA A 79 27.64 25.45 -41.88
C ALA A 79 28.56 24.36 -42.44
N LEU A 80 29.78 24.19 -41.89
CA LEU A 80 30.69 23.13 -42.29
C LEU A 80 30.08 21.74 -42.10
N VAL A 81 29.49 21.48 -40.94
CA VAL A 81 28.85 20.19 -40.62
C VAL A 81 27.64 19.94 -41.51
N THR A 82 26.81 20.95 -41.80
CA THR A 82 25.65 20.79 -42.67
C THR A 82 26.08 20.50 -44.11
N PHE A 83 27.07 21.22 -44.66
CA PHE A 83 27.64 20.90 -45.97
C PHE A 83 28.22 19.49 -46.01
N LEU A 84 28.93 19.05 -44.96
CA LEU A 84 29.45 17.69 -44.86
C LEU A 84 28.32 16.65 -44.88
N LEU A 85 27.24 16.87 -44.12
CA LEU A 85 26.08 15.95 -44.12
C LEU A 85 25.37 15.90 -45.49
N VAL A 86 25.21 17.05 -46.16
CA VAL A 86 24.65 17.13 -47.52
C VAL A 86 25.56 16.43 -48.52
N LEU A 87 26.87 16.59 -48.40
CA LEU A 87 27.87 15.92 -49.24
C LEU A 87 27.82 14.40 -49.04
N LEU A 88 27.71 13.92 -47.81
CA LEU A 88 27.56 12.50 -47.50
C LEU A 88 26.22 11.93 -48.01
N TYR A 89 25.17 12.76 -48.03
CA TYR A 89 23.90 12.41 -48.66
C TYR A 89 24.04 12.28 -50.18
N TYR A 90 24.75 13.23 -50.82
CA TYR A 90 25.04 13.19 -52.25
C TYR A 90 25.85 11.95 -52.65
N TYR A 91 26.85 11.56 -51.84
CA TYR A 91 27.62 10.33 -52.05
C TYR A 91 26.88 9.03 -51.66
N ASN A 92 25.58 9.08 -51.41
CA ASN A 92 24.73 7.92 -51.05
C ASN A 92 25.21 7.14 -49.82
N CYS A 93 25.89 7.79 -48.87
CA CYS A 93 26.33 7.19 -47.60
C CYS A 93 25.15 7.03 -46.59
N THR A 94 24.04 6.46 -47.04
CA THR A 94 22.79 6.30 -46.27
C THR A 94 22.97 5.47 -45.01
N ALA A 95 23.88 4.49 -45.02
CA ALA A 95 24.24 3.72 -43.84
C ALA A 95 24.88 4.62 -42.77
N PHE A 96 25.85 5.45 -43.15
CA PHE A 96 26.52 6.37 -42.21
C PHE A 96 25.54 7.40 -41.65
N LEU A 97 24.74 8.06 -42.50
CA LEU A 97 23.73 9.04 -42.08
C LEU A 97 22.71 8.44 -41.10
N ARG A 98 22.31 7.18 -41.33
CA ARG A 98 21.39 6.45 -40.45
C ARG A 98 22.01 6.14 -39.08
N HIS A 99 23.29 5.81 -39.02
CA HIS A 99 23.97 5.59 -37.74
C HIS A 99 24.23 6.90 -37.02
N TYR A 100 24.66 7.94 -37.75
CA TYR A 100 24.88 9.28 -37.23
C TYR A 100 23.62 9.86 -36.57
N THR A 101 22.48 9.86 -37.27
CA THR A 101 21.19 10.37 -36.74
C THR A 101 20.71 9.62 -35.51
N ARG A 102 20.94 8.31 -35.43
CA ARG A 102 20.59 7.50 -34.25
C ARG A 102 21.52 7.75 -33.08
N PHE A 103 22.82 7.81 -33.34
CA PHE A 103 23.83 8.04 -32.32
C PHE A 103 23.73 9.45 -31.74
N SER A 104 23.51 10.47 -32.58
CA SER A 104 23.38 11.86 -32.11
C SER A 104 22.13 12.05 -31.26
N ALA A 105 20.97 11.53 -31.68
CA ALA A 105 19.74 11.60 -30.89
C ALA A 105 19.89 10.89 -29.53
N PHE A 106 20.51 9.71 -29.52
CA PHE A 106 20.81 8.97 -28.30
C PHE A 106 21.77 9.74 -27.38
N PHE A 107 22.87 10.28 -27.93
CA PHE A 107 23.87 10.99 -27.15
C PHE A 107 23.27 12.23 -26.47
N VAL A 108 22.45 13.02 -27.17
CA VAL A 108 21.79 14.21 -26.61
C VAL A 108 20.78 13.82 -25.52
N LEU A 109 19.92 12.82 -25.78
CA LEU A 109 18.93 12.37 -24.79
C LEU A 109 19.58 11.75 -23.55
N ALA A 110 20.67 10.99 -23.72
CA ALA A 110 21.36 10.36 -22.60
C ALA A 110 22.19 11.37 -21.79
N SER A 111 22.99 12.21 -22.44
CA SER A 111 23.90 13.14 -21.76
C SER A 111 23.20 14.37 -21.22
N MET A 112 22.43 15.08 -22.07
CA MET A 112 21.73 16.31 -21.67
C MET A 112 20.39 15.98 -21.01
N GLY A 113 19.60 15.09 -21.60
CA GLY A 113 18.32 14.67 -21.02
C GLY A 113 18.48 13.92 -19.70
N GLY A 114 19.51 13.08 -19.58
CA GLY A 114 19.81 12.34 -18.35
C GLY A 114 20.30 13.22 -17.22
N SER A 115 21.18 14.20 -17.49
CA SER A 115 21.64 15.14 -16.45
C SER A 115 20.48 15.98 -15.90
N ILE A 116 19.60 16.46 -16.78
CA ILE A 116 18.38 17.19 -16.40
C ILE A 116 17.43 16.32 -15.57
N LEU A 117 17.18 15.08 -16.00
CA LEU A 117 16.31 14.14 -15.27
C LEU A 117 16.86 13.83 -13.87
N LEU A 118 18.17 13.64 -13.76
CA LEU A 118 18.83 13.40 -12.47
C LEU A 118 18.71 14.62 -11.54
N SER A 119 18.91 15.84 -12.07
CA SER A 119 18.71 17.08 -11.31
C SER A 119 17.27 17.25 -10.82
N LEU A 120 16.27 16.86 -11.64
CA LEU A 120 14.87 16.84 -11.23
C LEU A 120 14.61 15.81 -10.13
N LEU A 121 15.06 14.57 -10.32
CA LEU A 121 14.88 13.49 -9.34
C LEU A 121 15.52 13.83 -7.98
N GLN A 122 16.69 14.46 -8.00
CA GLN A 122 17.38 14.93 -6.80
C GLN A 122 16.58 16.03 -6.08
N ARG A 123 15.91 16.94 -6.82
CA ARG A 123 15.10 18.00 -6.22
C ARG A 123 13.75 17.51 -5.69
N PHE A 124 13.16 16.50 -6.32
CA PHE A 124 11.88 15.92 -5.89
C PHE A 124 12.02 14.85 -4.78
N SER A 125 13.24 14.55 -4.32
CA SER A 125 13.51 13.60 -3.23
C SER A 125 12.83 12.24 -3.42
N ILE A 126 12.63 11.81 -4.68
CA ILE A 126 12.06 10.51 -5.00
C ILE A 126 13.20 9.50 -4.91
N PRO A 127 13.10 8.43 -4.11
CA PRO A 127 14.11 7.38 -4.11
C PRO A 127 14.27 6.88 -5.56
N LEU A 128 15.51 6.74 -6.01
CA LEU A 128 15.88 6.26 -7.35
C LEU A 128 15.48 4.79 -7.50
N ASP A 129 14.17 4.56 -7.59
CA ASP A 129 13.55 3.26 -7.67
C ASP A 129 13.66 2.74 -9.11
N ALA A 130 13.55 1.43 -9.31
CA ALA A 130 13.69 0.78 -10.63
C ALA A 130 12.85 1.44 -11.75
N ALA A 131 11.78 2.15 -11.39
CA ALA A 131 10.97 2.98 -12.28
C ALA A 131 11.73 4.12 -12.96
N ALA A 132 12.71 4.77 -12.33
CA ALA A 132 13.50 5.84 -12.94
C ALA A 132 14.46 5.29 -14.01
N ILE A 133 15.06 4.12 -13.76
CA ILE A 133 15.93 3.42 -14.70
C ILE A 133 15.11 2.89 -15.88
N ILE A 134 13.94 2.31 -15.62
CA ILE A 134 13.01 1.84 -16.66
C ILE A 134 12.44 3.02 -17.47
N ALA A 135 12.11 4.14 -16.82
CA ALA A 135 11.65 5.34 -17.50
C ALA A 135 12.75 5.96 -18.37
N PHE A 136 14.02 5.92 -17.92
CA PHE A 136 15.16 6.34 -18.73
C PHE A 136 15.36 5.44 -19.96
N GLU A 137 15.26 4.11 -19.80
CA GLU A 137 15.33 3.18 -20.93
C GLU A 137 14.15 3.33 -21.91
N HIS A 138 12.94 3.62 -21.39
CA HIS A 138 11.73 3.78 -22.20
C HIS A 138 11.67 5.15 -22.91
N PHE A 139 12.08 6.22 -22.23
CA PHE A 139 12.09 7.59 -22.76
C PHE A 139 13.10 7.78 -23.89
N VAL A 140 14.25 7.11 -23.82
CA VAL A 140 15.29 7.23 -24.86
C VAL A 140 15.06 6.27 -26.04
N GLY A 141 13.96 5.50 -26.07
CA GLY A 141 13.67 4.58 -27.17
C GLY A 141 14.75 3.52 -27.36
N ILE A 142 15.40 3.13 -26.27
CA ILE A 142 16.57 2.27 -26.27
C ILE A 142 16.11 0.82 -26.19
N ARG A 143 15.73 0.25 -27.34
CA ARG A 143 15.65 -1.23 -27.45
C ARG A 143 17.01 -1.87 -27.75
N ARG A 144 18.11 -1.11 -27.74
CA ARG A 144 19.49 -1.61 -27.96
C ARG A 144 20.57 -0.82 -27.21
N MET A 145 20.51 -0.73 -25.87
CA MET A 145 21.70 -0.41 -25.08
C MET A 145 22.44 -1.71 -24.81
N SER A 146 23.31 -2.05 -25.76
CA SER A 146 24.32 -3.09 -25.60
C SER A 146 25.72 -2.47 -25.67
N PHE A 147 25.87 -1.22 -25.23
CA PHE A 147 27.10 -0.43 -25.38
C PHE A 147 27.82 -0.11 -24.06
N LEU A 148 27.20 -0.31 -22.89
CA LEU A 148 27.96 -0.32 -21.64
C LEU A 148 28.65 -1.69 -21.45
N PRO A 149 29.96 -1.71 -21.18
CA PRO A 149 30.68 -2.92 -20.78
C PRO A 149 29.98 -3.67 -19.63
N GLU A 150 30.00 -5.00 -19.67
CA GLU A 150 29.40 -5.87 -18.65
C GLU A 150 29.92 -5.56 -17.22
N GLU A 151 31.16 -5.07 -17.13
CA GLU A 151 31.80 -4.70 -15.86
C GLU A 151 31.17 -3.48 -15.18
N LEU A 152 30.72 -2.49 -15.95
CA LEU A 152 30.06 -1.31 -15.38
C LEU A 152 28.67 -1.67 -14.85
N TRP A 153 27.92 -2.50 -15.58
CA TRP A 153 26.63 -3.00 -15.12
C TRP A 153 26.77 -3.84 -13.84
N ARG A 154 27.80 -4.68 -13.76
CA ARG A 154 28.12 -5.44 -12.54
C ARG A 154 28.35 -4.50 -11.36
N ARG A 155 29.19 -3.47 -11.51
CA ARG A 155 29.50 -2.51 -10.44
C ARG A 155 28.28 -1.69 -10.00
N ILE A 156 27.45 -1.26 -10.95
CA ILE A 156 26.21 -0.52 -10.64
C ILE A 156 25.26 -1.39 -9.81
N LEU A 157 25.06 -2.65 -10.21
CA LEU A 157 24.19 -3.58 -9.48
C LEU A 157 24.75 -3.93 -8.10
N GLU A 158 26.08 -4.09 -7.99
CA GLU A 158 26.76 -4.38 -6.74
C GLU A 158 26.63 -3.25 -5.72
N ILE A 159 26.88 -2.00 -6.16
CA ILE A 159 26.70 -0.79 -5.33
C ILE A 159 25.23 -0.61 -4.94
N GLY A 160 24.30 -0.93 -5.84
CA GLY A 160 22.86 -0.89 -5.55
C GLY A 160 22.44 -1.86 -4.44
N ILE A 161 23.02 -3.06 -4.41
CA ILE A 161 22.75 -4.06 -3.37
C ILE A 161 23.40 -3.65 -2.04
N GLU A 162 24.65 -3.17 -2.06
CA GLU A 162 25.37 -2.69 -0.87
C GLU A 162 24.67 -1.50 -0.20
N SER A 163 24.14 -0.57 -1.01
CA SER A 163 23.39 0.59 -0.51
C SER A 163 21.97 0.27 -0.03
N SER A 164 21.56 -1.00 -0.01
CA SER A 164 20.22 -1.48 0.36
C SER A 164 19.06 -0.91 -0.46
N GLY A 165 19.35 -0.19 -1.55
CA GLY A 165 18.37 0.39 -2.46
C GLY A 165 17.86 -0.58 -3.53
N PHE A 166 18.50 -1.75 -3.67
CA PHE A 166 18.20 -2.71 -4.73
C PHE A 166 17.76 -4.06 -4.15
N SER A 167 16.48 -4.41 -4.29
CA SER A 167 15.90 -5.66 -3.77
C SER A 167 15.95 -6.80 -4.79
N TYR A 168 15.66 -8.04 -4.35
CA TYR A 168 15.53 -9.17 -5.28
C TYR A 168 14.46 -8.94 -6.36
N LYS A 169 13.43 -8.14 -6.07
CA LYS A 169 12.37 -7.81 -7.04
C LYS A 169 12.96 -6.97 -8.18
N ASP A 170 13.78 -6.00 -7.83
CA ASP A 170 14.43 -5.10 -8.79
C ASP A 170 15.43 -5.88 -9.64
N LEU A 171 16.17 -6.80 -9.03
CA LEU A 171 17.04 -7.74 -9.75
C LEU A 171 16.25 -8.61 -10.74
N CYS A 172 15.05 -9.08 -10.36
CA CYS A 172 14.18 -9.85 -11.25
C CYS A 172 13.63 -8.98 -12.39
N CYS A 173 13.23 -7.74 -12.11
CA CYS A 173 12.76 -6.80 -13.13
C CYS A 173 13.85 -6.50 -14.16
N VAL A 174 15.06 -6.18 -13.69
CA VAL A 174 16.26 -5.96 -14.53
C VAL A 174 16.59 -7.19 -15.38
N SER A 175 16.38 -8.40 -14.84
CA SER A 175 16.61 -9.65 -15.58
C SER A 175 15.65 -9.85 -16.77
N ILE A 176 14.50 -9.19 -16.78
CA ILE A 176 13.49 -9.30 -17.85
C ILE A 176 13.74 -8.25 -18.95
N SER A 177 14.40 -7.13 -18.61
CA SER A 177 14.62 -6.02 -19.53
C SER A 177 15.49 -6.38 -20.74
N CYS A 178 16.58 -7.13 -20.55
CA CYS A 178 17.40 -7.59 -21.67
C CYS A 178 18.14 -8.91 -21.41
N ARG A 179 18.52 -9.62 -22.50
CA ARG A 179 19.23 -10.92 -22.41
C ARG A 179 20.58 -10.83 -21.70
N ARG A 180 21.29 -9.70 -21.83
CA ARG A 180 22.59 -9.48 -21.17
C ARG A 180 22.43 -9.28 -19.66
N LEU A 181 21.48 -8.44 -19.25
CA LEU A 181 21.12 -8.23 -17.86
C LEU A 181 20.51 -9.49 -17.22
N HIS A 182 19.81 -10.32 -18.00
CA HIS A 182 19.40 -11.66 -17.57
C HIS A 182 20.61 -12.53 -17.19
N ARG A 183 21.66 -12.52 -18.03
CA ARG A 183 22.90 -13.28 -17.78
C ARG A 183 23.63 -12.74 -16.55
N LEU A 184 23.79 -11.41 -16.44
CA LEU A 184 24.42 -10.76 -15.28
C LEU A 184 23.64 -11.01 -13.98
N SER A 185 22.31 -10.92 -14.03
CA SER A 185 21.42 -11.22 -12.91
C SER A 185 21.48 -12.68 -12.47
N SER A 186 21.86 -13.60 -13.37
CA SER A 186 21.97 -15.02 -13.04
C SER A 186 23.26 -15.39 -12.29
N GLU A 187 24.19 -14.45 -12.10
CA GLU A 187 25.46 -14.70 -11.44
C GLU A 187 25.34 -14.87 -9.92
N ASP A 188 26.01 -15.88 -9.38
CA ASP A 188 25.91 -16.25 -7.96
C ASP A 188 26.43 -15.17 -7.00
N LEU A 189 27.35 -14.29 -7.44
CA LEU A 189 27.92 -13.22 -6.62
C LEU A 189 26.86 -12.20 -6.14
N LEU A 190 25.94 -11.80 -7.03
CA LEU A 190 24.86 -10.86 -6.69
C LEU A 190 23.88 -11.50 -5.71
N TRP A 191 23.55 -12.78 -5.92
CA TRP A 191 22.67 -13.52 -5.01
C TRP A 191 23.31 -13.81 -3.65
N ASN A 192 24.63 -14.02 -3.59
CA ASN A 192 25.36 -14.15 -2.32
C ASN A 192 25.33 -12.85 -1.51
N ARG A 193 25.51 -11.70 -2.18
CA ARG A 193 25.41 -10.39 -1.53
C ARG A 193 23.99 -10.13 -1.01
N LEU A 194 22.97 -10.40 -1.83
CA LEU A 194 21.56 -10.33 -1.39
C LEU A 194 21.27 -11.30 -0.24
N LEU A 195 21.79 -12.52 -0.28
CA LEU A 195 21.69 -13.49 0.82
C LEU A 195 22.29 -12.94 2.11
N SER A 196 23.49 -12.34 2.03
CA SER A 196 24.16 -11.78 3.21
C SER A 196 23.44 -10.55 3.79
N ALA A 197 22.86 -9.71 2.93
CA ALA A 197 22.10 -8.54 3.33
C ALA A 197 20.74 -8.91 3.95
N ASP A 198 19.97 -9.79 3.30
CA ASP A 198 18.62 -10.16 3.75
C ASP A 198 18.62 -11.23 4.85
N TYR A 199 19.64 -12.11 4.88
CA TYR A 199 19.70 -13.29 5.74
C TYR A 199 21.11 -13.50 6.36
N PRO A 200 21.51 -12.70 7.37
CA PRO A 200 22.88 -12.67 7.92
C PRO A 200 23.35 -13.95 8.67
N GLN A 201 22.60 -15.05 8.60
CA GLN A 201 22.92 -16.31 9.30
C GLN A 201 23.98 -17.13 8.53
N PRO A 202 24.99 -17.73 9.18
CA PRO A 202 26.03 -18.51 8.50
C PRO A 202 25.46 -19.66 7.66
N HIS A 203 26.05 -19.90 6.49
CA HIS A 203 25.57 -20.88 5.52
C HIS A 203 26.55 -22.07 5.41
N PRO A 204 26.06 -23.32 5.47
CA PRO A 204 26.87 -24.46 5.06
C PRO A 204 27.12 -24.38 3.55
N SER A 205 28.35 -24.69 3.13
CA SER A 205 28.78 -24.76 1.73
C SER A 205 28.09 -25.91 0.99
N SER A 206 26.81 -25.73 0.66
CA SER A 206 26.08 -26.66 -0.21
C SER A 206 26.41 -26.39 -1.68
N SER A 207 26.48 -27.44 -2.49
CA SER A 207 26.74 -27.43 -3.95
C SER A 207 25.62 -26.81 -4.80
N THR A 208 24.75 -25.99 -4.21
CA THR A 208 23.55 -25.43 -4.87
C THR A 208 23.79 -23.96 -5.21
N SER A 209 23.42 -23.53 -6.42
CA SER A 209 23.55 -22.11 -6.84
C SER A 209 22.91 -21.16 -5.82
N SER A 210 23.57 -20.05 -5.53
CA SER A 210 23.16 -19.03 -4.56
C SER A 210 21.75 -18.51 -4.82
N LYS A 211 21.34 -18.42 -6.08
CA LYS A 211 19.99 -18.06 -6.49
C LYS A 211 18.92 -19.03 -5.98
N SER A 212 19.20 -20.34 -6.06
CA SER A 212 18.28 -21.38 -5.60
C SER A 212 18.16 -21.40 -4.07
N LEU A 213 19.27 -21.15 -3.37
CA LEU A 213 19.30 -21.06 -1.92
C LEU A 213 18.52 -19.84 -1.41
N TYR A 214 18.66 -18.70 -2.07
CA TYR A 214 17.85 -17.50 -1.80
C TYR A 214 16.36 -17.80 -2.00
N LYS A 215 15.99 -18.43 -3.13
CA LYS A 215 14.60 -18.82 -3.41
C LYS A 215 14.01 -19.71 -2.31
N LEU A 216 14.73 -20.73 -1.87
CA LEU A 216 14.28 -21.64 -0.81
C LEU A 216 14.10 -20.92 0.52
N ARG A 217 15.03 -20.02 0.90
CA ARG A 217 14.90 -19.23 2.13
C ARG A 217 13.73 -18.26 2.07
N PHE A 218 13.56 -17.60 0.93
CA PHE A 218 12.44 -16.68 0.69
C PHE A 218 11.10 -17.41 0.79
N GLU A 219 10.96 -18.57 0.15
CA GLU A 219 9.74 -19.40 0.22
C GLU A 219 9.46 -19.84 1.66
N ARG A 220 10.48 -20.33 2.38
CA ARG A 220 10.35 -20.72 3.80
C ARG A 220 9.95 -19.53 4.68
N ASP A 221 10.52 -18.36 4.47
CA ASP A 221 10.21 -17.16 5.25
C ASP A 221 8.80 -16.63 4.95
N LYS A 222 8.41 -16.62 3.66
CA LYS A 222 7.06 -16.32 3.22
C LYS A 222 6.04 -17.25 3.87
N GLU A 223 6.29 -18.56 3.88
CA GLU A 223 5.44 -19.55 4.55
C GLU A 223 5.34 -19.29 6.05
N ARG A 224 6.45 -18.94 6.72
CA ARG A 224 6.43 -18.56 8.14
C ARG A 224 5.57 -17.34 8.39
N ARG A 225 5.67 -16.29 7.57
CA ARG A 225 4.83 -15.08 7.70
C ARG A 225 3.36 -15.41 7.51
N ILE A 226 3.02 -16.22 6.50
CA ILE A 226 1.63 -16.68 6.26
C ILE A 226 1.13 -17.52 7.45
N ALA A 227 1.95 -18.44 7.95
CA ALA A 227 1.59 -19.26 9.10
C ALA A 227 1.43 -18.43 10.38
N ALA A 228 2.29 -17.43 10.61
CA ALA A 228 2.19 -16.51 11.73
C ALA A 228 0.92 -15.66 11.65
N HIS A 229 0.60 -15.11 10.47
CA HIS A 229 -0.63 -14.39 10.21
C HIS A 229 -1.87 -15.27 10.45
N ARG A 230 -1.89 -16.49 9.89
CA ARG A 230 -2.96 -17.46 10.11
C ARG A 230 -3.15 -17.79 11.58
N ARG A 231 -2.06 -17.95 12.35
CA ARG A 231 -2.13 -18.15 13.81
C ARG A 231 -2.69 -16.92 14.54
N ALA A 232 -2.33 -15.70 14.11
CA ALA A 232 -2.87 -14.48 14.69
C ALA A 232 -4.39 -14.37 14.46
N VAL A 233 -4.85 -14.64 13.24
CA VAL A 233 -6.27 -14.68 12.87
C VAL A 233 -7.03 -15.70 13.74
N LEU A 234 -6.54 -16.93 13.83
CA LEU A 234 -7.17 -17.97 14.65
C LEU A 234 -7.26 -17.60 16.14
N ARG A 235 -6.26 -16.89 16.70
CA ARG A 235 -6.32 -16.40 18.08
C ARG A 235 -7.42 -15.36 18.26
N LYS A 236 -7.59 -14.44 17.30
CA LYS A 236 -8.67 -13.45 17.35
C LYS A 236 -10.05 -14.08 17.18
N GLU A 237 -10.20 -15.06 16.28
CA GLU A 237 -11.43 -15.84 16.16
C GLU A 237 -11.78 -16.58 17.47
N SER A 238 -10.78 -17.15 18.16
CA SER A 238 -10.96 -17.75 19.48
C SER A 238 -11.44 -16.74 20.52
N GLN A 239 -10.85 -15.53 20.56
CA GLN A 239 -11.29 -14.46 21.48
C GLN A 239 -12.76 -14.06 21.23
N ILE A 240 -13.16 -13.92 19.97
CA ILE A 240 -14.55 -13.64 19.60
C ILE A 240 -15.49 -14.76 20.09
N ALA A 241 -15.08 -16.02 19.90
CA ALA A 241 -15.84 -17.17 20.39
C ALA A 241 -15.98 -17.15 21.93
N GLU A 242 -14.92 -16.82 22.66
CA GLU A 242 -14.94 -16.68 24.12
C GLU A 242 -15.86 -15.56 24.59
N HIS A 243 -15.74 -14.35 24.02
CA HIS A 243 -16.63 -13.22 24.33
C HIS A 243 -18.10 -13.57 24.03
N SER A 244 -18.37 -14.28 22.93
CA SER A 244 -19.73 -14.75 22.61
C SER A 244 -20.29 -15.77 23.60
N ARG A 245 -19.43 -16.61 24.20
CA ARG A 245 -19.82 -17.56 25.26
C ARG A 245 -20.13 -16.82 26.55
N LYS A 246 -19.27 -15.88 26.97
CA LYS A 246 -19.48 -15.05 28.16
C LYS A 246 -20.76 -14.22 28.06
N LEU A 247 -21.06 -13.64 26.90
CA LEU A 247 -22.32 -12.92 26.68
C LEU A 247 -23.55 -13.82 26.88
N ARG A 248 -23.51 -15.06 26.36
CA ARG A 248 -24.59 -16.03 26.57
C ARG A 248 -24.75 -16.40 28.04
N GLU A 249 -23.65 -16.60 28.75
CA GLU A 249 -23.65 -16.89 30.19
C GLU A 249 -24.27 -15.73 30.99
N ILE A 250 -23.84 -14.49 30.73
CA ILE A 250 -24.41 -13.30 31.37
C ILE A 250 -25.92 -13.20 31.08
N GLN A 251 -26.32 -13.44 29.83
CA GLN A 251 -27.74 -13.43 29.45
C GLN A 251 -28.56 -14.49 30.20
N THR A 252 -28.02 -15.70 30.39
CA THR A 252 -28.69 -16.73 31.20
C THR A 252 -28.81 -16.34 32.66
N ARG A 253 -27.78 -15.70 33.24
CA ARG A 253 -27.83 -15.19 34.62
C ARG A 253 -28.86 -14.08 34.78
N VAL A 254 -28.94 -13.14 33.83
CA VAL A 254 -29.99 -12.11 33.83
C VAL A 254 -31.39 -12.73 33.76
N ALA A 255 -31.59 -13.76 32.92
CA ALA A 255 -32.86 -14.49 32.86
C ALA A 255 -33.22 -15.19 34.18
N GLN A 256 -32.23 -15.74 34.88
CA GLN A 256 -32.43 -16.37 36.18
C GLN A 256 -32.77 -15.34 37.27
N GLU A 257 -32.02 -14.25 37.38
CA GLU A 257 -32.27 -13.20 38.38
C GLU A 257 -33.61 -12.49 38.15
N THR A 258 -33.99 -12.29 36.88
CA THR A 258 -35.31 -11.74 36.55
C THR A 258 -36.44 -12.69 36.94
N ALA A 259 -36.28 -14.00 36.73
CA ALA A 259 -37.24 -14.99 37.21
C ALA A 259 -37.38 -14.96 38.74
N THR A 260 -36.26 -14.99 39.47
CA THR A 260 -36.24 -14.87 40.95
C THR A 260 -36.90 -13.58 41.43
N ALA A 261 -36.62 -12.45 40.79
CA ALA A 261 -37.25 -11.16 41.10
C ALA A 261 -38.76 -11.16 40.85
N THR A 262 -39.24 -11.82 39.79
CA THR A 262 -40.68 -11.94 39.53
C THR A 262 -41.38 -12.82 40.55
N GLN A 263 -40.74 -13.91 40.98
CA GLN A 263 -41.28 -14.79 42.02
C GLN A 263 -41.35 -14.08 43.38
N THR A 264 -40.27 -13.42 43.82
CA THR A 264 -40.28 -12.67 45.08
C THR A 264 -41.28 -11.51 45.06
N ALA A 265 -41.45 -10.83 43.91
CA ALA A 265 -42.48 -9.80 43.75
C ALA A 265 -43.91 -10.37 43.86
N GLN A 266 -44.17 -11.55 43.29
CA GLN A 266 -45.44 -12.25 43.42
C GLN A 266 -45.72 -12.63 44.88
N ASP A 267 -44.75 -13.24 45.56
CA ASP A 267 -44.88 -13.65 46.97
C ASP A 267 -45.14 -12.45 47.90
N LEU A 268 -44.42 -11.36 47.67
CA LEU A 268 -44.63 -10.10 48.38
C LEU A 268 -46.05 -9.56 48.15
N SER A 269 -46.55 -9.60 46.92
CA SER A 269 -47.93 -9.18 46.61
C SER A 269 -48.98 -10.06 47.29
N ASN A 270 -48.76 -11.38 47.35
CA ASN A 270 -49.64 -12.33 48.01
C ASN A 270 -49.67 -12.11 49.52
N LEU A 271 -48.51 -11.87 50.15
CA LEU A 271 -48.41 -11.56 51.58
C LEU A 271 -49.08 -10.21 51.91
N ARG A 272 -48.91 -9.18 51.08
CA ARG A 272 -49.60 -7.90 51.26
C ARG A 272 -51.12 -8.06 51.14
N ARG A 273 -51.60 -8.86 50.19
CA ARG A 273 -53.04 -9.17 50.04
C ARG A 273 -53.58 -9.94 51.24
N ALA A 274 -52.85 -10.96 51.72
CA ALA A 274 -53.22 -11.72 52.92
C ALA A 274 -53.28 -10.82 54.17
N ARG A 275 -52.32 -9.90 54.31
CA ARG A 275 -52.33 -8.88 55.37
C ARG A 275 -53.55 -7.97 55.27
N GLN A 276 -53.85 -7.43 54.08
CA GLN A 276 -55.02 -6.57 53.88
C GLN A 276 -56.31 -7.30 54.23
N ALA A 277 -56.45 -8.56 53.82
CA ALA A 277 -57.59 -9.40 54.19
C ALA A 277 -57.68 -9.64 55.70
N PHE A 278 -56.55 -9.87 56.38
CA PHE A 278 -56.50 -10.04 57.84
C PHE A 278 -56.88 -8.76 58.60
N VAL A 279 -56.38 -7.60 58.17
CA VAL A 279 -56.74 -6.30 58.77
C VAL A 279 -58.23 -6.03 58.56
N ALA A 280 -58.77 -6.30 57.37
CA ALA A 280 -60.21 -6.18 57.11
C ALA A 280 -61.03 -7.14 58.01
N LEU A 281 -60.60 -8.39 58.18
CA LEU A 281 -61.26 -9.34 59.08
C LEU A 281 -61.27 -8.84 60.53
N ASN A 282 -60.16 -8.26 60.99
CA ASN A 282 -60.04 -7.70 62.34
C ASN A 282 -60.97 -6.51 62.57
N VAL A 283 -61.23 -5.66 61.57
CA VAL A 283 -62.12 -4.51 61.72
C VAL A 283 -63.60 -4.92 61.78
N TRP A 284 -63.97 -6.06 61.19
CA TRP A 284 -65.36 -6.45 60.96
C TRP A 284 -65.86 -7.63 61.81
N GLN A 285 -65.01 -8.32 62.60
CA GLN A 285 -65.41 -9.48 63.42
C GLN A 285 -65.45 -9.20 64.94
N PRO A 286 -66.39 -9.81 65.69
CA PRO A 286 -66.50 -9.67 67.15
C PRO A 286 -65.34 -10.37 67.92
N GLU A 287 -64.95 -9.77 69.05
CA GLU A 287 -63.75 -10.09 69.87
C GLU A 287 -63.51 -11.59 70.18
N VAL A 288 -64.57 -12.38 70.30
CA VAL A 288 -64.51 -13.79 70.76
C VAL A 288 -63.93 -14.72 69.69
N VAL A 289 -64.08 -14.39 68.41
CA VAL A 289 -63.49 -15.16 67.29
C VAL A 289 -62.01 -14.75 67.08
N ARG A 290 -61.68 -13.51 67.44
CA ARG A 290 -60.35 -12.90 67.29
C ARG A 290 -59.29 -13.58 68.16
N SER A 291 -59.62 -13.96 69.40
CA SER A 291 -58.66 -14.58 70.34
C SER A 291 -58.19 -15.97 69.88
N ARG A 292 -59.11 -16.79 69.37
CA ARG A 292 -58.81 -18.16 68.90
C ARG A 292 -57.96 -18.17 67.63
N GLN A 293 -58.22 -17.25 66.69
CA GLN A 293 -57.41 -17.09 65.48
C GLN A 293 -56.04 -16.45 65.76
N LYS A 294 -55.97 -15.51 66.70
CA LYS A 294 -54.70 -14.88 67.14
C LYS A 294 -53.72 -15.92 67.69
N GLN A 295 -54.23 -16.88 68.48
CA GLN A 295 -53.42 -17.94 69.10
C GLN A 295 -52.89 -18.98 68.09
N MET A 296 -53.59 -19.21 66.97
CA MET A 296 -53.11 -20.06 65.88
C MET A 296 -52.01 -19.39 65.02
N VAL A 297 -52.01 -18.06 64.93
CA VAL A 297 -51.01 -17.30 64.15
C VAL A 297 -49.76 -16.99 64.95
N GLU A 298 -49.86 -16.78 66.27
CA GLU A 298 -48.72 -16.63 67.19
C GLU A 298 -47.80 -17.87 67.24
N GLN A 299 -48.22 -19.02 66.70
CA GLN A 299 -47.36 -20.20 66.52
C GLN A 299 -46.33 -20.06 65.38
N SER A 300 -46.42 -19.02 64.55
CA SER A 300 -45.40 -18.71 63.53
C SER A 300 -44.36 -17.73 64.09
N ALA A 301 -43.13 -18.22 64.26
CA ALA A 301 -42.07 -17.56 65.05
C ALA A 301 -41.52 -16.21 64.50
N VAL A 302 -42.00 -15.71 63.35
CA VAL A 302 -41.52 -14.46 62.74
C VAL A 302 -42.69 -13.55 62.35
N PRO A 303 -42.73 -12.29 62.83
CA PRO A 303 -43.76 -11.33 62.46
C PRO A 303 -43.85 -11.12 60.94
N ALA A 304 -45.08 -10.98 60.43
CA ALA A 304 -45.33 -10.78 59.00
C ALA A 304 -44.62 -9.54 58.41
N GLU A 305 -44.43 -8.48 59.21
CA GLU A 305 -43.69 -7.28 58.82
C GLU A 305 -42.22 -7.57 58.50
N CYS A 306 -41.56 -8.40 59.30
CA CYS A 306 -40.17 -8.79 59.09
C CYS A 306 -40.01 -9.58 57.78
N ARG A 307 -40.98 -10.43 57.44
CA ARG A 307 -41.01 -11.20 56.18
C ARG A 307 -41.25 -10.32 54.96
N ILE A 308 -42.16 -9.35 55.05
CA ILE A 308 -42.41 -8.38 53.98
C ILE A 308 -41.15 -7.54 53.75
N HIS A 309 -40.52 -7.03 54.82
CA HIS A 309 -39.30 -6.25 54.71
C HIS A 309 -38.13 -7.07 54.15
N ALA A 310 -37.99 -8.34 54.54
CA ALA A 310 -36.97 -9.24 53.97
C ALA A 310 -37.15 -9.43 52.46
N LEU A 311 -38.37 -9.74 51.99
CA LEU A 311 -38.67 -9.86 50.55
C LEU A 311 -38.48 -8.55 49.78
N GLU A 312 -38.77 -7.40 50.40
CA GLU A 312 -38.49 -6.09 49.81
C GLU A 312 -36.98 -5.85 49.63
N MET A 313 -36.16 -6.25 50.60
CA MET A 313 -34.71 -6.17 50.50
C MET A 313 -34.16 -7.13 49.45
N GLU A 314 -34.67 -8.36 49.38
CA GLU A 314 -34.30 -9.33 48.35
C GLU A 314 -34.66 -8.83 46.94
N LEU A 315 -35.84 -8.25 46.75
CA LEU A 315 -36.24 -7.66 45.47
C LEU A 315 -35.34 -6.48 45.09
N LYS A 316 -34.95 -5.63 46.04
CA LYS A 316 -34.00 -4.53 45.81
C LYS A 316 -32.63 -5.06 45.42
N LEU A 317 -32.15 -6.12 46.09
CA LEU A 317 -30.89 -6.78 45.77
C LEU A 317 -30.92 -7.38 44.36
N CYS A 318 -31.97 -8.11 43.99
CA CYS A 318 -32.13 -8.68 42.65
C CYS A 318 -32.09 -7.58 41.58
N LYS A 319 -32.78 -6.45 41.82
CA LYS A 319 -32.75 -5.28 40.91
C LYS A 319 -31.34 -4.71 40.76
N GLN A 320 -30.58 -4.58 41.85
CA GLN A 320 -29.20 -4.12 41.79
C GLN A 320 -28.29 -5.10 41.05
N GLN A 321 -28.46 -6.41 41.27
CA GLN A 321 -27.71 -7.46 40.58
C GLN A 321 -27.99 -7.48 39.08
N ILE A 322 -29.27 -7.36 38.67
CA ILE A 322 -29.66 -7.26 37.26
C ILE A 322 -29.02 -6.03 36.61
N ALA A 323 -29.10 -4.86 37.25
CA ALA A 323 -28.49 -3.63 36.73
C ALA A 323 -26.96 -3.77 36.57
N GLY A 324 -26.29 -4.44 37.51
CA GLY A 324 -24.87 -4.77 37.40
C GLY A 324 -24.58 -5.68 36.20
N LEU A 325 -25.31 -6.79 36.07
CA LEU A 325 -25.15 -7.74 34.96
C LEU A 325 -25.42 -7.10 33.59
N GLU A 326 -26.40 -6.20 33.49
CA GLU A 326 -26.67 -5.44 32.25
C GLU A 326 -25.51 -4.52 31.87
N LEU A 327 -24.84 -3.90 32.85
CA LEU A 327 -23.64 -3.10 32.61
C LEU A 327 -22.50 -3.98 32.10
N PHE A 328 -22.25 -5.13 32.75
CA PHE A 328 -21.25 -6.11 32.31
C PHE A 328 -21.54 -6.65 30.91
N TYR A 329 -22.80 -6.91 30.59
CA TYR A 329 -23.23 -7.33 29.25
C TYR A 329 -22.87 -6.27 28.19
N LYS A 330 -23.15 -4.99 28.47
CA LYS A 330 -22.82 -3.89 27.55
C LYS A 330 -21.31 -3.75 27.35
N ASP A 331 -20.51 -3.89 28.40
CA ASP A 331 -19.05 -3.84 28.31
C ASP A 331 -18.48 -5.01 27.49
N GLU A 332 -18.90 -6.24 27.80
CA GLU A 332 -18.42 -7.43 27.09
C GLU A 332 -18.86 -7.43 25.62
N LYS A 333 -20.02 -6.84 25.31
CA LYS A 333 -20.48 -6.62 23.94
C LYS A 333 -19.58 -5.65 23.17
N ARG A 334 -19.17 -4.53 23.80
CA ARG A 334 -18.20 -3.60 23.17
C ARG A 334 -16.88 -4.30 22.86
N ARG A 335 -16.35 -5.11 23.80
CA ARG A 335 -15.13 -5.89 23.59
C ARG A 335 -15.25 -6.87 22.43
N LEU A 336 -16.40 -7.54 22.31
CA LEU A 336 -16.69 -8.43 21.18
C LEU A 336 -16.68 -7.67 19.85
N ASP A 337 -17.31 -6.50 19.80
CA ASP A 337 -17.41 -5.69 18.58
C ASP A 337 -16.03 -5.17 18.15
N THR A 338 -15.22 -4.66 19.09
CA THR A 338 -13.81 -4.29 18.82
C THR A 338 -12.99 -5.47 18.30
N ALA A 339 -13.13 -6.66 18.90
CA ALA A 339 -12.40 -7.86 18.45
C ALA A 339 -12.83 -8.29 17.02
N LYS A 340 -14.10 -8.09 16.65
CA LYS A 340 -14.59 -8.34 15.28
C LYS A 340 -14.06 -7.34 14.28
N GLU A 341 -13.98 -6.06 14.63
CA GLU A 341 -13.40 -5.01 13.79
C GLU A 341 -11.91 -5.27 13.52
N GLU A 342 -11.16 -5.66 14.56
CA GLU A 342 -9.76 -6.07 14.42
C GLU A 342 -9.60 -7.31 13.54
N LEU A 343 -10.50 -8.30 13.66
CA LEU A 343 -10.47 -9.47 12.77
C LEU A 343 -10.76 -9.06 11.31
N ALA A 344 -11.70 -8.13 11.09
CA ALA A 344 -12.02 -7.62 9.76
C ALA A 344 -10.82 -6.88 9.14
N SER A 345 -10.11 -6.06 9.93
CA SER A 345 -8.91 -5.36 9.46
C SER A 345 -7.74 -6.32 9.17
N MET A 346 -7.57 -7.36 9.99
CA MET A 346 -6.55 -8.39 9.73
C MET A 346 -6.86 -9.22 8.48
N LYS A 347 -8.13 -9.49 8.20
CA LYS A 347 -8.57 -10.26 7.03
C LYS A 347 -8.62 -9.43 5.75
N TYR A 348 -8.56 -8.10 5.84
CA TYR A 348 -8.60 -7.23 4.69
C TYR A 348 -7.31 -7.35 3.85
N HIS A 349 -7.37 -8.20 2.84
CA HIS A 349 -6.41 -8.23 1.74
C HIS A 349 -7.10 -7.71 0.47
N PRO A 350 -6.72 -6.53 -0.08
CA PRO A 350 -7.30 -5.96 -1.31
C PRO A 350 -7.30 -6.90 -2.53
N MET A 351 -6.55 -7.99 -2.49
CA MET A 351 -6.38 -8.96 -3.58
C MET A 351 -6.99 -10.35 -3.30
N GLU A 352 -7.49 -10.65 -2.08
CA GLU A 352 -8.05 -11.97 -1.77
C GLU A 352 -9.52 -12.13 -2.18
N GLU A 353 -10.31 -11.05 -2.20
CA GLU A 353 -11.71 -11.10 -2.66
C GLU A 353 -11.85 -11.50 -4.13
N ARG A 354 -10.83 -11.30 -4.97
CA ARG A 354 -10.86 -11.74 -6.37
C ARG A 354 -10.74 -13.27 -6.52
N LYS A 355 -10.12 -13.97 -5.56
CA LYS A 355 -9.95 -15.45 -5.63
C LYS A 355 -11.20 -16.21 -5.19
N THR A 356 -11.95 -15.70 -4.22
CA THR A 356 -13.17 -16.36 -3.73
C THR A 356 -14.31 -16.34 -4.76
N ILE A 357 -14.35 -15.33 -5.63
CA ILE A 357 -15.33 -15.24 -6.73
C ILE A 357 -15.02 -16.28 -7.83
N SER A 358 -13.75 -16.41 -8.23
CA SER A 358 -13.34 -17.35 -9.31
C SER A 358 -13.54 -18.84 -8.95
N GLN A 359 -13.43 -19.22 -7.68
CA GLN A 359 -13.60 -20.61 -7.27
C GLN A 359 -15.07 -21.06 -7.23
N ARG A 360 -16.02 -20.12 -7.18
CA ARG A 360 -17.46 -20.42 -7.24
C ARG A 360 -17.97 -20.59 -8.68
N ASP A 361 -17.36 -19.90 -9.65
CA ASP A 361 -17.74 -20.00 -11.07
C ASP A 361 -17.18 -21.23 -11.81
N ASN A 362 -16.12 -21.85 -11.28
CA ASN A 362 -15.47 -23.01 -11.93
C ASN A 362 -16.14 -24.37 -11.66
N LYS A 363 -17.28 -24.42 -10.97
CA LYS A 363 -18.03 -25.68 -10.73
C LYS A 363 -19.01 -26.07 -11.85
N HIS A 364 -19.17 -25.25 -12.89
CA HIS A 364 -20.14 -25.50 -13.97
C HIS A 364 -19.56 -25.68 -15.39
N VAL A 365 -18.28 -26.06 -15.54
CA VAL A 365 -17.76 -26.46 -16.86
C VAL A 365 -17.93 -27.97 -17.06
N LYS A 366 -18.88 -28.31 -17.92
CA LYS A 366 -19.27 -29.66 -18.35
C LYS A 366 -18.06 -30.53 -18.71
N ARG A 367 -17.93 -31.64 -17.98
CA ARG A 367 -17.03 -32.77 -18.26
C ARG A 367 -17.38 -33.36 -19.64
N LYS A 368 -16.59 -33.09 -20.68
CA LYS A 368 -16.72 -33.76 -21.99
C LYS A 368 -16.35 -35.25 -21.81
N LYS A 369 -17.26 -36.14 -22.20
CA LYS A 369 -17.04 -37.59 -22.28
C LYS A 369 -15.88 -37.87 -23.24
N LEU A 370 -14.84 -38.54 -22.75
CA LEU A 370 -13.84 -39.20 -23.61
C LEU A 370 -14.52 -40.42 -24.26
N LYS A 371 -14.52 -40.47 -25.58
CA LYS A 371 -14.94 -41.62 -26.39
C LYS A 371 -13.76 -42.60 -26.39
N ILE A 372 -14.00 -43.80 -25.89
CA ILE A 372 -13.11 -44.96 -26.04
C ILE A 372 -13.20 -45.41 -27.50
N CYS A 373 -12.07 -45.45 -28.22
CA CYS A 373 -11.98 -46.14 -29.50
C CYS A 373 -11.31 -47.50 -29.27
N ASN A 374 -12.06 -48.57 -29.52
CA ASN A 374 -11.54 -49.88 -29.87
C ASN A 374 -11.46 -49.97 -31.39
N SER A 375 -10.26 -50.17 -31.93
CA SER A 375 -9.88 -51.04 -33.07
C SER A 375 -8.47 -50.69 -33.48
#